data_AF-A0A1J3DF31-F1
#
_entry.id   AF-A0A1J3DF31-F1
#
_cell.length_a   1.000
_cell.length_b   1.000
_cell.length_c   1.000
_cell.angle_alpha   90.00
_cell.angle_beta   90.00
_cell.angle_gamma   90.00
#
_symmetry.space_group_name_H-M   'P 1'
#
loop_
_entity.id
_entity.type
_entity.pdbx_description
1 polymer ?
#
loop_
_entity_poly.entity_id
_entity_poly.type
_entity_poly.pdbx_seq_one_letter_code
_entity_poly.pdbx_strand_id
1 'polypeptide(L)'
;KHVLASNLGQNLEEIFLSFDEEPIAAASIAQVHHAVLKNHQEVAVKVQYPGLKQNMKLDTTIMSFLSKSVSKIIPEYRFDWLVYEFVKSISQELDFIQEAKNSERIAKNFKHNKTITVPTVIWEFTTSQVLTMHFCKGFKVFRLTMWNPSKEAI
;
A
#
# COMPACT_ATOMS: atom_id res chain seq x y z
N LYS A 1 2.20 -9.76 -11.66
CA LYS A 1 3.36 -10.67 -11.92
C LYS A 1 4.68 -9.93 -12.14
N HIS A 2 4.81 -9.03 -13.13
CA HIS A 2 6.09 -8.33 -13.41
C HIS A 2 6.70 -7.61 -12.18
N VAL A 3 5.90 -6.80 -11.46
CA VAL A 3 6.38 -6.07 -10.27
C VAL A 3 6.90 -7.03 -9.19
N LEU A 4 6.18 -8.12 -8.91
CA LEU A 4 6.64 -9.17 -7.99
C LEU A 4 7.96 -9.77 -8.45
N ALA A 5 8.08 -10.18 -9.71
CA ALA A 5 9.28 -10.80 -10.24
C ALA A 5 10.51 -9.86 -10.17
N SER A 6 10.30 -8.57 -10.45
CA SER A 6 11.38 -7.57 -10.39
C SER A 6 11.84 -7.24 -8.96
N ASN A 7 11.02 -7.50 -7.95
CA ASN A 7 11.32 -7.15 -6.55
C ASN A 7 11.72 -8.37 -5.71
N LEU A 8 11.13 -9.53 -5.96
CA LEU A 8 11.32 -10.76 -5.19
C LEU A 8 12.10 -11.84 -5.93
N GLY A 9 12.44 -11.62 -7.22
CA GLY A 9 13.09 -12.60 -8.08
C GLY A 9 12.12 -13.34 -9.01
N GLN A 10 12.65 -14.00 -10.04
CA GLN A 10 11.83 -14.59 -11.10
C GLN A 10 11.09 -15.85 -10.67
N ASN A 11 11.58 -16.58 -9.65
CA ASN A 11 10.99 -17.84 -9.22
C ASN A 11 10.01 -17.65 -8.05
N LEU A 12 8.88 -16.97 -8.31
CA LEU A 12 7.84 -16.75 -7.28
C LEU A 12 7.28 -18.06 -6.70
N GLU A 13 7.41 -19.17 -7.43
CA GLU A 13 6.99 -20.50 -6.99
C GLU A 13 7.90 -21.09 -5.91
N GLU A 14 9.10 -20.54 -5.68
CA GLU A 14 9.94 -20.88 -4.52
C GLU A 14 9.47 -20.17 -3.24
N ILE A 15 8.76 -19.04 -3.39
CA ILE A 15 8.28 -18.21 -2.27
C ILE A 15 6.86 -18.61 -1.88
N PHE A 16 5.97 -18.67 -2.86
CA PHE A 16 4.55 -18.87 -2.67
C PHE A 16 4.16 -20.33 -2.98
N LEU A 17 3.42 -20.93 -2.05
CA LEU A 17 2.68 -22.16 -2.29
C LEU A 17 1.47 -21.91 -3.21
N SER A 18 0.76 -20.80 -2.98
CA SER A 18 -0.31 -20.32 -3.85
C SER A 18 -0.37 -18.79 -3.82
N PHE A 19 -0.87 -18.19 -4.90
CA PHE A 19 -1.04 -16.74 -5.01
C PHE A 19 -2.30 -16.44 -5.81
N ASP A 20 -3.25 -15.72 -5.24
CA ASP A 20 -4.52 -15.41 -5.89
C ASP A 20 -4.33 -14.31 -6.94
N GLU A 21 -4.60 -14.62 -8.20
CA GLU A 21 -4.42 -13.65 -9.30
C GLU A 21 -5.43 -12.49 -9.20
N GLU A 22 -6.64 -12.77 -8.73
CA GLU A 22 -7.66 -11.76 -8.46
C GLU A 22 -7.35 -11.03 -7.14
N PRO A 23 -7.23 -9.70 -7.15
CA PRO A 23 -6.95 -8.94 -5.93
C PRO A 23 -8.18 -8.89 -5.00
N ILE A 24 -7.95 -9.09 -3.71
CA ILE A 24 -8.97 -8.99 -2.65
C ILE A 24 -9.33 -7.54 -2.31
N ALA A 25 -8.45 -6.61 -2.67
CA ALA A 25 -8.67 -5.17 -2.56
C ALA A 25 -7.79 -4.39 -3.54
N ALA A 26 -8.26 -3.22 -3.94
CA ALA A 26 -7.47 -2.22 -4.63
C ALA A 26 -7.41 -0.94 -3.78
N ALA A 27 -6.28 -0.26 -3.84
CA ALA A 27 -6.03 1.03 -3.21
C ALA A 27 -5.55 2.04 -4.27
N SER A 28 -5.28 3.27 -3.86
CA SER A 28 -4.83 4.37 -4.74
C SER A 28 -3.66 3.99 -5.66
N ILE A 29 -2.65 3.31 -5.10
CA ILE A 29 -1.35 3.07 -5.76
C ILE A 29 -1.00 1.58 -5.91
N ALA A 30 -1.86 0.69 -5.44
CA ALA A 30 -1.54 -0.73 -5.35
C ALA A 30 -2.77 -1.64 -5.28
N GLN A 31 -2.54 -2.91 -5.59
CA GLN A 31 -3.48 -4.00 -5.39
C GLN A 31 -3.04 -4.84 -4.19
N VAL A 32 -3.98 -5.45 -3.48
CA VAL A 32 -3.71 -6.42 -2.41
C VAL A 32 -4.21 -7.77 -2.85
N HIS A 33 -3.32 -8.75 -2.80
CA HIS A 33 -3.60 -10.15 -3.12
C HIS A 33 -3.50 -10.99 -1.86
N HIS A 34 -4.30 -12.05 -1.80
CA HIS A 34 -4.11 -13.11 -0.83
C HIS A 34 -3.13 -14.14 -1.41
N ALA A 35 -2.26 -14.69 -0.57
CA ALA A 35 -1.30 -15.71 -0.96
C ALA A 35 -0.96 -16.61 0.24
N VAL A 36 -0.39 -17.78 -0.05
CA VAL A 36 0.13 -18.72 0.96
C VAL A 36 1.61 -18.92 0.68
N LEU A 37 2.46 -18.72 1.69
CA LEU A 37 3.91 -18.97 1.60
C LEU A 37 4.22 -20.48 1.66
N LYS A 38 5.43 -20.88 1.25
CA LYS A 38 5.88 -22.29 1.35
C LYS A 38 5.88 -22.87 2.75
N ASN A 39 6.01 -22.02 3.77
CA ASN A 39 5.89 -22.41 5.17
C ASN A 39 4.43 -22.46 5.67
N HIS A 40 3.46 -22.43 4.75
CA HIS A 40 2.01 -22.46 4.98
C HIS A 40 1.42 -21.24 5.70
N GLN A 41 2.15 -20.14 5.83
CA GLN A 41 1.59 -18.89 6.36
C GLN A 41 0.72 -18.18 5.30
N GLU A 42 -0.51 -17.84 5.66
CA GLU A 42 -1.39 -16.96 4.86
C GLU A 42 -0.90 -15.50 4.96
N VAL A 43 -0.75 -14.84 3.81
CA VAL A 43 -0.25 -13.47 3.72
C VAL A 43 -1.13 -12.60 2.81
N ALA A 44 -1.20 -11.31 3.15
CA ALA A 44 -1.63 -10.26 2.24
C ALA A 44 -0.41 -9.66 1.56
N VAL A 45 -0.40 -9.66 0.23
CA VAL A 45 0.68 -9.11 -0.60
C VAL A 45 0.16 -7.88 -1.32
N LYS A 46 0.59 -6.70 -0.87
CA LYS A 46 0.28 -5.41 -1.50
C LYS A 46 1.35 -5.11 -2.55
N VAL A 47 0.93 -4.91 -3.79
CA VAL A 47 1.80 -4.76 -4.97
C VAL A 47 1.47 -3.44 -5.67
N GLN A 48 2.47 -2.58 -5.85
CA GLN A 48 2.28 -1.33 -6.59
C GLN A 48 1.93 -1.55 -8.05
N TYR A 49 1.20 -0.61 -8.65
CA TYR A 49 0.97 -0.61 -10.08
C TYR A 49 2.30 -0.42 -10.85
N PRO A 50 2.50 -1.13 -11.97
CA PRO A 50 3.71 -1.01 -12.77
C PRO A 50 3.89 0.42 -13.30
N GLY A 51 5.13 0.93 -13.27
CA GLY A 51 5.48 2.26 -13.77
C GLY A 51 5.06 3.44 -12.89
N LEU A 52 4.38 3.20 -11.77
CA LEU A 52 3.78 4.25 -10.95
C LEU A 52 4.79 5.28 -10.44
N LYS A 53 5.95 4.84 -9.95
CA LYS A 53 7.00 5.74 -9.43
C LYS A 53 7.49 6.74 -10.48
N GLN A 54 7.63 6.31 -11.72
CA GLN A 54 8.10 7.17 -12.81
C GLN A 54 7.02 8.17 -13.23
N ASN A 55 5.78 7.69 -13.36
CA ASN A 55 4.64 8.55 -13.70
C ASN A 55 4.41 9.60 -12.61
N MET A 56 4.41 9.21 -11.34
CA MET A 56 4.28 10.15 -10.23
C MET A 56 5.41 11.16 -10.15
N LYS A 57 6.65 10.78 -10.50
CA LYS A 57 7.76 11.74 -10.57
C LYS A 57 7.52 12.81 -11.64
N LEU A 58 7.01 12.42 -12.81
CA LEU A 58 6.66 13.36 -13.88
C LEU A 58 5.53 14.28 -13.44
N ASP A 59 4.44 13.72 -12.91
CA ASP A 59 3.27 14.48 -12.48
C ASP A 59 3.61 15.50 -11.40
N THR A 60 4.34 15.09 -10.36
CA THR A 60 4.77 15.98 -9.26
C THR A 60 5.73 17.09 -9.73
N THR A 61 6.57 16.80 -10.73
CA THR A 61 7.44 17.80 -11.36
C THR A 61 6.63 18.83 -12.13
N ILE A 62 5.66 18.38 -12.94
CA ILE A 62 4.77 19.26 -13.72
C ILE A 62 3.93 20.13 -12.78
N MET A 63 3.32 19.53 -11.74
CA MET A 63 2.54 20.27 -10.75
C MET A 63 3.39 21.36 -10.07
N SER A 64 4.61 21.01 -9.66
CA SER A 64 5.53 21.97 -9.03
C SER A 64 5.94 23.10 -9.97
N PHE A 65 6.16 22.79 -11.25
CA PHE A 65 6.47 23.78 -12.29
C PHE A 65 5.30 24.72 -12.56
N LEU A 66 4.10 24.18 -12.73
CA LEU A 66 2.88 24.96 -12.98
C LEU A 66 2.55 25.85 -11.78
N SER A 67 2.62 25.33 -10.56
CA SER A 67 2.37 26.10 -9.34
C SER A 67 3.26 27.34 -9.25
N LYS A 68 4.57 27.14 -9.45
CA LYS A 68 5.56 28.25 -9.48
C LYS A 68 5.37 29.22 -10.64
N SER A 69 4.81 28.76 -11.75
CA SER A 69 4.56 29.62 -12.92
C SER A 69 3.32 30.48 -12.69
N VAL A 70 2.24 29.89 -12.17
CA VAL A 70 1.01 30.60 -11.82
C VAL A 70 1.26 31.63 -10.73
N SER A 71 2.04 31.29 -9.68
CA SER A 71 2.35 32.25 -8.60
C SER A 71 3.12 33.49 -9.06
N LYS A 72 3.82 33.42 -10.20
CA LYS A 72 4.47 34.57 -10.84
C LYS A 72 3.52 35.45 -11.65
N ILE A 73 2.46 34.86 -12.21
CA ILE A 73 1.51 35.56 -13.10
C ILE A 73 0.34 36.12 -12.30
N ILE A 74 -0.13 35.39 -11.30
CA ILE A 74 -1.33 35.70 -10.50
C ILE A 74 -0.90 35.89 -9.03
N PRO A 75 -0.71 37.14 -8.56
CA PRO A 75 -0.26 37.44 -7.20
C PRO A 75 -1.16 36.88 -6.09
N GLU A 76 -2.44 36.65 -6.38
CA GLU A 76 -3.44 36.10 -5.46
C GLU A 76 -3.33 34.58 -5.28
N TYR A 77 -2.58 33.88 -6.13
CA TYR A 77 -2.38 32.44 -6.01
C TYR A 77 -1.53 32.12 -4.76
N ARG A 78 -2.07 31.27 -3.87
CA ARG A 78 -1.45 30.89 -2.59
C ARG A 78 -1.41 29.38 -2.34
N PHE A 79 -1.48 28.56 -3.39
CA PHE A 79 -1.57 27.09 -3.26
C PHE A 79 -0.23 26.35 -3.41
N ASP A 80 0.91 27.06 -3.47
CA ASP A 80 2.24 26.43 -3.56
C ASP A 80 2.52 25.47 -2.41
N TRP A 81 2.08 25.80 -1.19
CA TRP A 81 2.24 24.94 -0.02
C TRP A 81 1.44 23.64 -0.15
N LEU A 82 0.28 23.67 -0.79
CA LEU A 82 -0.57 22.50 -1.00
C LEU A 82 0.08 21.52 -1.97
N VAL A 83 0.67 22.04 -3.05
CA VAL A 83 1.44 21.23 -4.01
C VAL A 83 2.64 20.61 -3.31
N TYR A 84 3.36 21.37 -2.49
CA TYR A 84 4.47 20.83 -1.70
C TYR A 84 4.05 19.69 -0.77
N GLU A 85 2.99 19.87 0.02
CA GLU A 85 2.50 18.82 0.92
C GLU A 85 1.97 17.60 0.16
N PHE A 86 1.33 17.79 -1.01
CA PHE A 86 0.93 16.68 -1.88
C PHE A 86 2.14 15.86 -2.36
N VAL A 87 3.17 16.52 -2.89
CA VAL A 87 4.39 15.85 -3.37
C VAL A 87 5.05 15.06 -2.23
N LYS A 88 5.12 15.65 -1.05
CA LYS A 88 5.67 15.00 0.15
C LYS A 88 4.84 13.78 0.56
N SER A 89 3.51 13.91 0.59
CA SER A 89 2.59 12.82 0.97
C SER A 89 2.67 11.66 -0.01
N ILE A 90 2.56 11.91 -1.32
CA ILE A 90 2.59 10.83 -2.32
C ILE A 90 3.96 10.14 -2.36
N SER A 91 5.04 10.87 -2.12
CA SER A 91 6.39 10.28 -2.04
C SER A 91 6.52 9.28 -0.89
N GLN A 92 5.81 9.50 0.22
CA GLN A 92 5.78 8.56 1.35
C GLN A 92 4.92 7.33 1.04
N GLU A 93 3.80 7.50 0.33
CA GLU A 93 2.97 6.35 -0.09
C GLU A 93 3.70 5.43 -1.08
N LEU A 94 4.56 5.98 -1.94
CA LEU A 94 5.32 5.22 -2.93
C LEU A 94 6.46 4.37 -2.35
N ASP A 95 6.75 4.46 -1.06
CA ASP A 95 7.76 3.63 -0.40
C ASP A 95 7.12 2.73 0.67
N PHE A 96 6.84 1.49 0.28
CA PHE A 96 6.28 0.49 1.18
C PHE A 96 7.20 0.06 2.31
N ILE A 97 8.51 0.36 2.27
CA ILE A 97 9.38 0.19 3.43
C ILE A 97 8.97 1.15 4.55
N GLN A 98 8.58 2.38 4.19
CA GLN A 98 8.11 3.35 5.18
C GLN A 98 6.76 2.93 5.75
N GLU A 99 5.85 2.42 4.92
CA GLU A 99 4.56 1.86 5.37
C GLU A 99 4.77 0.69 6.35
N ALA A 100 5.67 -0.25 6.02
CA ALA A 100 6.03 -1.37 6.90
C ALA A 100 6.56 -0.91 8.26
N LYS A 101 7.52 0.03 8.29
CA LYS A 101 8.04 0.61 9.53
C LYS A 101 6.96 1.30 10.36
N ASN A 102 6.05 2.02 9.69
CA ASN A 102 4.92 2.67 10.35
C ASN A 102 3.97 1.62 10.96
N SER A 103 3.69 0.53 10.24
CA SER A 103 2.89 -0.59 10.75
C SER A 103 3.51 -1.19 12.01
N GLU A 104 4.82 -1.46 12.02
CA GLU A 104 5.51 -1.96 13.23
C GLU A 104 5.45 -0.97 14.40
N ARG A 105 5.56 0.34 14.13
CA ARG A 105 5.42 1.37 15.16
C ARG A 105 4.01 1.35 15.75
N ILE A 106 2.98 1.20 14.92
CA ILE A 106 1.59 1.07 15.37
C ILE A 106 1.44 -0.21 16.20
N ALA A 107 1.97 -1.35 15.75
CA ALA A 107 1.96 -2.60 16.52
C ALA A 107 2.58 -2.44 17.92
N LYS A 108 3.73 -1.75 18.02
CA LYS A 108 4.37 -1.44 19.31
C LYS A 108 3.51 -0.55 20.20
N ASN A 109 2.87 0.48 19.64
CA ASN A 109 2.00 1.38 20.39
C ASN A 109 0.76 0.66 20.94
N PHE A 110 0.25 -0.34 20.21
CA PHE A 110 -0.96 -1.08 20.58
C PHE A 110 -0.69 -2.46 21.21
N LYS A 111 0.55 -2.78 21.59
CA LYS A 111 0.95 -4.10 22.14
C LYS A 111 0.12 -4.60 23.33
N HIS A 112 -0.51 -3.71 24.10
CA HIS A 112 -1.33 -4.04 25.27
C HIS A 112 -2.83 -3.92 25.02
N ASN A 113 -3.25 -3.55 23.80
CA ASN A 113 -4.64 -3.43 23.40
C ASN A 113 -5.13 -4.77 22.83
N LYS A 114 -6.13 -5.39 23.46
CA LYS A 114 -6.70 -6.67 23.01
C LYS A 114 -7.72 -6.56 21.87
N THR A 115 -8.13 -5.33 21.53
CA THR A 115 -9.15 -5.04 20.50
C THR A 115 -8.53 -4.76 19.15
N ILE A 116 -7.29 -4.27 19.12
CA ILE A 116 -6.60 -3.87 17.89
C ILE A 116 -5.52 -4.91 17.57
N THR A 117 -5.60 -5.49 16.37
CA THR A 117 -4.57 -6.35 15.82
C THR A 117 -3.92 -5.65 14.64
N VAL A 118 -2.59 -5.61 14.62
CA VAL A 118 -1.80 -5.08 13.51
C VAL A 118 -1.07 -6.26 12.86
N PRO A 119 -1.23 -6.48 11.54
CA PRO A 119 -0.60 -7.61 10.87
C PRO A 119 0.92 -7.49 10.89
N THR A 120 1.60 -8.59 11.22
CA THR A 120 3.06 -8.64 11.25
C THR A 120 3.62 -8.62 9.82
N VAL A 121 4.57 -7.72 9.58
CA VAL A 121 5.29 -7.59 8.30
C VAL A 121 6.23 -8.77 8.10
N ILE A 122 6.25 -9.33 6.88
CA ILE A 122 7.22 -10.33 6.44
C ILE A 122 8.32 -9.61 5.64
N TRP A 123 9.38 -9.21 6.35
CA TRP A 123 10.45 -8.38 5.77
C TRP A 123 11.21 -9.05 4.64
N GLU A 124 11.36 -10.37 4.69
CA GLU A 124 12.01 -11.16 3.63
C GLU A 124 11.35 -10.96 2.26
N PHE A 125 10.03 -10.74 2.24
CA PHE A 125 9.24 -10.52 1.02
C PHE A 125 8.67 -9.10 0.94
N THR A 126 9.36 -8.13 1.55
CA THR A 126 8.96 -6.71 1.55
C THR A 126 10.06 -5.84 0.94
N THR A 127 9.64 -4.98 0.01
CA THR A 127 10.48 -4.05 -0.75
C THR A 127 9.78 -2.69 -0.84
N SER A 128 10.37 -1.71 -1.53
CA SER A 128 9.72 -0.41 -1.76
C SER A 128 8.41 -0.50 -2.58
N GLN A 129 8.19 -1.57 -3.35
CA GLN A 129 7.03 -1.74 -4.24
C GLN A 129 6.13 -2.94 -3.90
N VAL A 130 6.57 -3.77 -2.96
CA VAL A 130 5.83 -4.95 -2.50
C VAL A 130 5.84 -4.96 -0.97
N LEU A 131 4.66 -4.99 -0.34
CA LEU A 131 4.52 -5.14 1.11
C LEU A 131 3.82 -6.47 1.40
N THR A 132 4.51 -7.34 2.13
CA THR A 132 3.98 -8.63 2.54
C THR A 132 3.74 -8.63 4.04
N MET A 133 2.53 -9.01 4.46
CA MET A 133 2.14 -9.04 5.86
C MET A 133 1.20 -10.22 6.14
N HIS A 134 1.10 -10.65 7.39
CA HIS A 134 0.17 -11.72 7.77
C HIS A 134 -1.26 -11.37 7.33
N PHE A 135 -1.96 -12.36 6.80
CA PHE A 135 -3.35 -12.19 6.42
C PHE A 135 -4.25 -12.10 7.66
N CYS A 136 -5.11 -11.09 7.71
CA CYS A 136 -6.10 -10.93 8.77
C CYS A 136 -7.50 -11.16 8.19
N LYS A 137 -8.24 -12.12 8.78
CA LYS A 137 -9.64 -12.39 8.46
C LYS A 137 -10.53 -11.44 9.25
N GLY A 138 -11.52 -10.84 8.60
CA GLY A 138 -12.46 -9.92 9.24
C GLY A 138 -13.37 -9.19 8.27
N PHE A 139 -14.29 -8.40 8.83
CA PHE A 139 -15.26 -7.63 8.06
C PHE A 139 -14.76 -6.20 7.79
N LYS A 140 -14.93 -5.72 6.55
CA LYS A 140 -14.61 -4.34 6.18
C LYS A 140 -15.57 -3.39 6.90
N VAL A 141 -15.02 -2.38 7.60
CA VAL A 141 -15.80 -1.39 8.37
C VAL A 141 -16.86 -0.70 7.52
N PHE A 142 -16.57 -0.40 6.24
CA PHE A 142 -17.53 0.22 5.33
C PHE A 142 -18.79 -0.63 5.04
N ARG A 143 -18.75 -1.95 5.27
CA ARG A 143 -19.95 -2.82 5.17
C ARG A 143 -20.78 -2.85 6.45
N LEU A 144 -20.31 -2.30 7.56
CA LEU A 144 -21.02 -2.37 8.86
C LEU A 144 -22.32 -1.55 8.87
N THR A 145 -22.46 -0.54 8.00
CA THR A 145 -23.73 0.19 7.83
C THR A 145 -24.80 -0.62 7.09
N MET A 146 -24.46 -1.78 6.51
CA MET A 146 -25.37 -2.72 5.84
C MET A 146 -25.45 -4.08 6.54
N TRP A 147 -25.07 -4.17 7.82
CA TRP A 147 -25.02 -5.43 8.56
C TRP A 147 -26.42 -6.07 8.70
N ASN A 148 -26.65 -7.18 8.00
CA ASN A 148 -27.74 -8.12 8.24
C ASN A 148 -27.12 -9.47 8.68
N PRO A 149 -27.29 -9.91 9.94
CA PRO A 149 -26.60 -11.07 10.50
C PRO A 149 -27.00 -12.44 9.89
N SER A 150 -27.85 -12.47 8.87
CA SER A 150 -28.39 -13.70 8.29
C SER A 150 -27.76 -14.12 6.95
N LYS A 151 -26.84 -13.33 6.38
CA LYS A 151 -26.25 -13.63 5.07
C LYS A 151 -24.77 -13.30 5.01
N GLU A 152 -23.99 -14.32 4.65
CA GLU A 152 -22.65 -14.25 4.06
C GLU A 152 -21.46 -14.24 5.03
N ALA A 153 -20.81 -15.40 5.12
CA ALA A 153 -19.41 -15.53 5.51
C ALA A 153 -18.50 -15.30 4.28
N ILE A 154 -17.34 -14.66 4.48
CA ILE A 154 -16.24 -14.58 3.51
C ILE A 154 -15.08 -15.41 4.08
#